data_AF-A0A7K4HM75-F1
#
_entry.id   AF-A0A7K4HM75-F1
#
_cell.length_a   1.000
_cell.length_b   1.000
_cell.length_c   1.000
_cell.angle_alpha   90.00
_cell.angle_beta   90.00
_cell.angle_gamma   90.00
#
_symmetry.space_group_name_H-M   'P 1'
#
loop_
_entity.id
_entity.type
_entity.pdbx_description
1 polymer ?
#
loop_
_entity_poly.entity_id
_entity_poly.type
_entity_poly.pdbx_seq_one_letter_code
_entity_poly.pdbx_strand_id
1 'polypeptide(L)'
;MAGNVRSLLRTDIETPDGVYTLTLRAEDLSSLYPGMVRYLLHLAKGDEVVGTFLTNTYEYSPTVPLDAETVALQKAAAWERELRTNRERFLSVVGKRMPRRPFTLQPADVVVVQGSPRADGNCSIMAGWAVEAAEAAGKTVRVVYPDDLDIHPCIGCYRCYNTGTCTFDDDMGDVIHLIVHASLLVVCSPVYTNTVPGGLKVVIDRCQALHAARTLGARRAMPAGLLLAVCGREGRSNFVCLTSVMEAFMGNLGIRPAGAVLADGIDRVRDVRLVEGLEERVKERVRSCLLPSRP
;
A
#
# COMPACT_ATOMS: atom_id res chain seq x y z
N MET A 1 -15.46 7.34 8.77
CA MET A 1 -15.75 8.11 9.99
C MET A 1 -14.44 8.80 10.36
N ALA A 2 -14.43 10.12 10.51
CA ALA A 2 -13.23 10.82 10.96
C ALA A 2 -12.96 10.41 12.41
N GLY A 3 -11.73 10.03 12.74
CA GLY A 3 -11.33 9.71 14.11
C GLY A 3 -11.68 10.85 15.06
N ASN A 4 -11.91 10.54 16.34
CA ASN A 4 -12.13 11.57 17.34
C ASN A 4 -10.82 12.37 17.49
N VAL A 5 -10.87 13.68 17.20
CA VAL A 5 -9.69 14.55 17.24
C VAL A 5 -9.69 15.34 18.54
N ARG A 6 -8.69 15.11 19.39
CA ARG A 6 -8.48 15.81 20.65
C ARG A 6 -7.34 16.82 20.51
N SER A 7 -7.60 18.09 20.81
CA SER A 7 -6.54 19.10 20.94
C SER A 7 -5.79 18.88 22.25
N LEU A 8 -4.45 18.80 22.21
CA LEU A 8 -3.61 18.61 23.40
C LEU A 8 -2.88 19.90 23.78
N LEU A 9 -2.39 20.63 22.79
CA LEU A 9 -1.65 21.87 22.99
C LEU A 9 -2.01 22.85 21.88
N ARG A 10 -2.14 24.13 22.25
CA ARG A 10 -2.06 25.25 21.33
C ARG A 10 -1.28 26.36 22.02
N THR A 11 -0.18 26.78 21.43
CA THR A 11 0.67 27.85 21.95
C THR A 11 0.95 28.86 20.85
N ASP A 12 0.63 30.12 21.10
CA ASP A 12 1.05 31.22 20.24
C ASP A 12 2.39 31.77 20.74
N ILE A 13 3.35 31.85 19.83
CA ILE A 13 4.75 32.20 20.09
C ILE A 13 5.03 33.49 19.35
N GLU A 14 5.10 34.59 20.12
CA GLU A 14 5.52 35.87 19.61
C GLU A 14 7.01 35.84 19.25
N THR A 15 7.33 36.27 18.03
CA THR A 15 8.70 36.42 17.55
C THR A 15 8.83 37.76 16.79
N PRO A 16 10.04 38.30 16.60
CA PRO A 16 10.25 39.54 15.84
C PRO A 16 9.62 39.59 14.43
N ASP A 17 9.32 38.45 13.81
CA ASP A 17 8.85 38.37 12.41
C ASP A 17 7.36 37.99 12.34
N GLY A 18 6.67 38.04 13.48
CA GLY A 18 5.26 37.68 13.64
C GLY A 18 5.02 36.53 14.63
N VAL A 19 3.74 36.20 14.77
CA VAL A 19 3.26 35.15 15.67
C VAL A 19 3.29 33.80 14.96
N TYR A 20 3.88 32.81 15.59
CA TYR A 20 3.80 31.41 15.18
C TYR A 20 2.86 30.65 16.11
N THR A 21 1.98 29.83 15.54
CA THR A 21 1.08 28.98 16.31
C THR A 21 1.57 27.53 16.27
N LEU A 22 1.88 26.98 17.43
CA LEU A 22 2.17 25.57 17.61
C LEU A 22 0.91 24.85 18.07
N THR A 23 0.46 23.84 17.32
CA THR A 23 -0.74 23.04 17.66
C THR A 23 -0.37 21.55 17.69
N LEU A 24 -0.68 20.88 18.80
CA LEU A 24 -0.59 19.43 18.94
C LEU A 24 -2.00 18.84 19.05
N ARG A 25 -2.30 17.87 18.19
CA ARG A 25 -3.57 17.12 18.20
C ARG A 25 -3.30 15.62 18.29
N ALA A 26 -4.22 14.91 18.91
CA ALA A 26 -4.30 13.46 18.88
C ALA A 26 -5.52 13.04 18.06
N GLU A 27 -5.36 12.08 17.18
CA GLU A 27 -6.42 11.46 16.39
C GLU A 27 -6.54 10.00 16.80
N ASP A 28 -7.71 9.64 17.33
CA ASP A 28 -8.02 8.26 17.66
C ASP A 28 -8.46 7.50 16.41
N LEU A 29 -7.65 6.54 15.99
CA LEU A 29 -7.85 5.67 14.83
C LEU A 29 -8.29 4.26 15.24
N SER A 30 -8.64 4.05 16.51
CA SER A 30 -8.99 2.75 17.09
C SER A 30 -10.16 2.04 16.40
N SER A 31 -11.04 2.80 15.74
CA SER A 31 -12.16 2.23 14.96
C SER A 31 -11.72 1.37 13.76
N LEU A 32 -10.51 1.61 13.24
CA LEU A 32 -9.95 0.89 12.09
C LEU A 32 -8.70 0.11 12.47
N TYR A 33 -7.94 0.59 13.46
CA TYR A 33 -6.77 -0.10 13.98
C TYR A 33 -6.75 0.00 15.51
N PRO A 34 -7.20 -1.03 16.24
CA PRO A 34 -7.45 -0.96 17.69
C PRO A 34 -6.28 -0.37 18.48
N GLY A 35 -6.50 0.67 19.28
CA GLY A 35 -5.45 1.28 20.12
C GLY A 35 -4.50 2.22 19.37
N MET A 36 -4.71 2.46 18.07
CA MET A 36 -3.90 3.40 17.31
C MET A 36 -4.31 4.84 17.60
N VAL A 37 -3.37 5.63 18.12
CA VAL A 37 -3.50 7.08 18.24
C VAL A 37 -2.37 7.73 17.46
N ARG A 38 -2.73 8.66 16.57
CA ARG A 38 -1.79 9.46 15.77
C ARG A 38 -1.69 10.87 16.35
N TYR A 39 -0.47 11.35 16.56
CA TYR A 39 -0.19 12.68 17.09
C TYR A 39 0.34 13.59 15.98
N LEU A 40 -0.24 14.77 15.84
CA LEU A 40 0.07 15.75 14.81
C LEU A 40 0.49 17.06 15.44
N LEU A 41 1.77 17.39 15.31
CA LEU A 41 2.34 18.67 15.72
C LEU A 41 2.54 19.55 14.49
N HIS A 42 1.78 20.64 14.42
CA HIS A 42 1.91 21.64 13.37
C HIS A 42 2.46 22.94 13.95
N LEU A 43 3.43 23.50 13.24
CA LEU A 43 3.89 24.86 13.41
C LEU A 43 3.39 25.68 12.23
N ALA A 44 2.63 26.73 12.51
CA ALA A 44 2.05 27.60 11.50
C ALA A 44 2.45 29.07 11.70
N LYS A 45 2.50 29.83 10.60
CA LYS A 45 2.61 31.29 10.59
C LYS A 45 1.39 31.84 9.83
N GLY A 46 0.43 32.40 10.56
CA GLY A 46 -0.90 32.64 9.99
C GLY A 46 -1.54 31.32 9.56
N ASP A 47 -1.99 31.23 8.30
CA ASP A 47 -2.61 30.04 7.74
C ASP A 47 -1.62 29.03 7.13
N GLU A 48 -0.33 29.40 7.03
CA GLU A 48 0.70 28.55 6.43
C GLU A 48 1.33 27.61 7.46
N VAL A 49 1.27 26.29 7.22
CA VAL A 49 2.00 25.30 8.02
C VAL A 49 3.46 25.22 7.55
N VAL A 50 4.37 25.76 8.35
CA VAL A 50 5.82 25.79 8.05
C VAL A 50 6.57 24.59 8.63
N GLY A 51 5.94 23.82 9.52
CA GLY A 51 6.56 22.65 10.14
C GLY A 51 5.54 21.60 10.53
N THR A 52 5.85 20.33 10.26
CA THR A 52 5.01 19.18 10.62
C THR A 52 5.85 18.06 11.22
N PHE A 53 5.48 17.64 12.43
CA PHE A 53 5.97 16.42 13.06
C PHE A 53 4.78 15.49 13.35
N LEU A 54 4.96 14.21 13.05
CA LEU A 54 3.94 13.18 13.18
C LEU A 54 4.54 11.97 13.88
N THR A 55 3.78 11.34 14.75
CA THR A 55 4.11 10.05 15.35
C THR A 55 2.85 9.29 15.71
N ASN A 56 2.93 7.97 15.88
CA ASN A 56 1.80 7.15 16.33
C ASN A 56 2.21 6.08 17.35
N THR A 57 1.22 5.54 18.06
CA THR A 57 1.42 4.59 19.16
C THR A 57 2.13 3.30 18.77
N TYR A 58 2.14 2.91 17.49
CA TYR A 58 2.77 1.67 17.02
C TYR A 58 4.24 1.84 16.57
N GLU A 59 4.77 3.06 16.57
CA GLU A 59 6.20 3.29 16.29
C GLU A 59 7.12 2.93 17.47
N TYR A 60 6.56 2.69 18.65
CA TYR A 60 7.31 2.48 19.89
C TYR A 60 7.11 1.06 20.40
N SER A 61 8.20 0.35 20.66
CA SER A 61 8.11 -0.98 21.25
C SER A 61 7.76 -0.89 22.75
N PRO A 62 7.21 -1.97 23.34
CA PRO A 62 6.96 -2.04 24.79
C PRO A 62 8.21 -1.87 25.67
N THR A 63 9.42 -1.96 25.10
CA THR A 63 10.68 -1.83 25.83
C THR A 63 11.24 -0.40 25.81
N VAL A 64 10.64 0.51 25.04
CA VAL A 64 11.02 1.93 25.00
C VAL A 64 10.27 2.66 26.13
N PRO A 65 10.95 3.41 27.01
CA PRO A 65 10.31 4.11 28.14
C PRO A 65 9.50 5.34 27.73
N LEU A 66 9.46 5.64 26.43
CA LEU A 66 8.77 6.78 25.84
C LEU A 66 7.61 6.27 24.99
N ASP A 67 6.42 6.83 25.20
CA ASP A 67 5.27 6.66 24.33
C ASP A 67 5.14 7.80 23.30
N ALA A 68 4.23 7.61 22.34
CA ALA A 68 4.00 8.55 21.26
C ALA A 68 3.53 9.93 21.76
N GLU A 69 2.69 9.99 22.79
CA GLU A 69 2.18 11.24 23.35
C GLU A 69 3.30 12.06 23.99
N THR A 70 4.11 11.39 24.83
CA THR A 70 5.27 11.96 25.50
C THR A 70 6.27 12.50 24.49
N VAL A 71 6.58 11.73 23.43
CA VAL A 71 7.49 12.19 22.38
C VAL A 71 6.91 13.41 21.64
N ALA A 72 5.62 13.42 21.35
CA ALA A 72 4.98 14.56 20.68
C ALA A 72 5.00 15.83 21.54
N LEU A 73 4.73 15.71 22.84
CA LEU A 73 4.79 16.81 23.81
C LEU A 73 6.22 17.34 23.98
N GLN A 74 7.21 16.45 24.12
CA GLN A 74 8.62 16.83 24.20
C GLN A 74 9.08 17.54 22.91
N LYS A 75 8.63 17.06 21.74
CA LYS A 75 8.91 17.70 20.44
C LYS A 75 8.31 19.09 20.37
N ALA A 76 7.07 19.27 20.86
CA ALA A 76 6.41 20.58 20.92
C ALA A 76 7.20 21.57 21.79
N ALA A 77 7.58 21.17 23.00
CA ALA A 77 8.39 22.00 23.89
C ALA A 77 9.78 22.32 23.31
N ALA A 78 10.39 21.38 22.57
CA ALA A 78 11.64 21.63 21.86
C ALA A 78 11.48 22.65 20.74
N TRP A 79 10.42 22.54 19.92
CA TRP A 79 10.14 23.48 18.83
C TRP A 79 9.85 24.89 19.34
N GLU A 80 9.07 25.03 20.42
CA GLU A 80 8.84 26.33 21.05
C GLU A 80 10.15 26.98 21.50
N ARG A 81 11.01 26.21 22.17
CA ARG A 81 12.32 26.70 22.63
C ARG A 81 13.19 27.16 21.46
N GLU A 82 13.32 26.32 20.42
CA GLU A 82 14.11 26.64 19.23
C GLU A 82 13.59 27.90 18.51
N LEU A 83 12.27 28.09 18.43
CA LEU A 83 11.68 29.33 17.89
C LEU A 83 11.99 30.57 18.71
N ARG A 84 12.13 30.45 20.03
CA ARG A 84 12.47 31.57 20.90
C ARG A 84 13.98 31.86 20.93
N THR A 85 14.83 30.83 20.85
CA THR A 85 16.27 30.98 21.10
C THR A 85 17.14 30.90 19.84
N ASN A 86 16.75 30.12 18.83
CA ASN A 86 17.56 29.82 17.63
C ASN A 86 16.73 29.88 16.33
N ARG A 87 15.77 30.81 16.28
CA ARG A 87 14.70 30.86 15.28
C ARG A 87 15.15 30.71 13.83
N GLU A 88 16.08 31.54 13.37
CA GLU A 88 16.52 31.55 11.97
C GLU A 88 17.11 30.19 11.57
N ARG A 89 17.97 29.64 12.44
CA ARG A 89 18.53 28.29 12.26
C ARG A 89 17.43 27.23 12.23
N PHE A 90 16.48 27.29 13.15
CA PHE A 90 15.38 26.33 13.21
C PHE A 90 14.47 26.39 11.98
N LEU A 91 14.05 27.59 11.58
CA LEU A 91 13.21 27.82 10.39
C LEU A 91 13.95 27.45 9.09
N SER A 92 15.29 27.51 9.08
CA SER A 92 16.08 27.05 7.94
C SER A 92 16.02 25.54 7.70
N VAL A 93 15.51 24.74 8.64
CA VAL A 93 15.46 23.27 8.53
C VAL A 93 14.09 22.66 8.81
N VAL A 94 13.26 23.29 9.66
CA VAL A 94 11.93 22.75 10.00
C VAL A 94 11.06 22.68 8.75
N GLY A 95 10.27 21.60 8.62
CA GLY A 95 9.36 21.40 7.50
C GLY A 95 10.02 21.05 6.17
N LYS A 96 11.33 21.29 5.99
CA LYS A 96 12.07 20.88 4.79
C LYS A 96 12.10 19.36 4.70
N ARG A 97 11.49 18.82 3.65
CA ARG A 97 11.54 17.40 3.30
C ARG A 97 12.13 17.26 1.92
N MET A 98 12.91 16.19 1.72
CA MET A 98 13.31 15.80 0.38
C MET A 98 12.05 15.45 -0.42
N PRO A 99 11.92 15.95 -1.66
CA PRO A 99 10.87 15.49 -2.54
C PRO A 99 11.04 13.99 -2.77
N ARG A 100 9.92 13.26 -2.82
CA ARG A 100 9.94 11.88 -3.28
C ARG A 100 10.31 11.83 -4.75
N ARG A 101 10.88 10.71 -5.18
CA ARG A 101 11.05 10.43 -6.59
C ARG A 101 9.69 10.52 -7.31
N PRO A 102 9.62 11.09 -8.52
CA PRO A 102 8.39 11.10 -9.31
C PRO A 102 8.03 9.68 -9.73
N PHE A 103 6.74 9.43 -9.94
CA PHE A 103 6.30 8.19 -10.57
C PHE A 103 6.81 8.12 -12.00
N THR A 104 7.36 6.98 -12.36
CA THR A 104 7.91 6.70 -13.69
C THR A 104 6.92 5.92 -14.56
N LEU A 105 5.99 5.18 -13.92
CA LEU A 105 4.99 4.38 -14.61
C LEU A 105 3.65 5.12 -14.75
N GLN A 106 3.14 5.17 -15.98
CA GLN A 106 1.83 5.73 -16.28
C GLN A 106 0.71 4.78 -15.82
N PRO A 107 -0.45 5.31 -15.36
CA PRO A 107 -1.62 4.50 -15.03
C PRO A 107 -2.08 3.61 -16.19
N ALA A 108 -2.75 2.52 -15.84
CA ALA A 108 -3.43 1.62 -16.77
C ALA A 108 -4.75 1.13 -16.18
N ASP A 109 -5.70 0.78 -17.04
CA ASP A 109 -7.00 0.24 -16.62
C ASP A 109 -6.86 -1.11 -15.90
N VAL A 110 -5.92 -1.94 -16.35
CA VAL A 110 -5.62 -3.27 -15.81
C VAL A 110 -4.15 -3.36 -15.41
N VAL A 111 -3.90 -3.80 -14.19
CA VAL A 111 -2.55 -4.08 -13.69
C VAL A 111 -2.42 -5.57 -13.48
N VAL A 112 -1.42 -6.18 -14.11
CA VAL A 112 -1.09 -7.59 -13.93
C VAL A 112 0.22 -7.67 -13.14
N VAL A 113 0.14 -8.15 -11.89
CA VAL A 113 1.33 -8.49 -11.11
C VAL A 113 1.70 -9.93 -11.42
N GLN A 114 2.69 -10.11 -12.29
CA GLN A 114 3.24 -11.41 -12.64
C GLN A 114 4.27 -11.78 -11.57
N GLY A 115 3.86 -12.57 -10.57
CA GLY A 115 4.67 -12.92 -9.40
C GLY A 115 5.60 -14.12 -9.61
N SER A 116 5.76 -14.62 -10.82
CA SER A 116 6.71 -15.68 -11.14
C SER A 116 8.02 -15.08 -11.66
N PRO A 117 9.18 -15.55 -11.19
CA PRO A 117 10.47 -15.10 -11.73
C PRO A 117 10.72 -15.56 -13.17
N ARG A 118 9.84 -16.41 -13.73
CA ARG A 118 9.99 -16.96 -15.09
C ARG A 118 9.10 -16.19 -16.04
N ALA A 119 9.72 -15.37 -16.89
CA ALA A 119 9.04 -14.57 -17.91
C ALA A 119 8.35 -15.43 -19.00
N ASP A 120 8.75 -16.69 -19.17
CA ASP A 120 8.23 -17.66 -20.14
C ASP A 120 7.53 -18.87 -19.49
N GLY A 121 7.31 -18.82 -18.17
CA GLY A 121 6.69 -19.92 -17.43
C GLY A 121 5.17 -19.98 -17.56
N ASN A 122 4.58 -21.05 -17.01
CA ASN A 122 3.13 -21.28 -16.97
C ASN A 122 2.31 -20.11 -16.40
N CYS A 123 2.83 -19.42 -15.37
CA CYS A 123 2.18 -18.21 -14.85
C CYS A 123 2.20 -17.05 -15.84
N SER A 124 3.27 -16.93 -16.63
CA SER A 124 3.38 -15.90 -17.67
C SER A 124 2.41 -16.14 -18.81
N ILE A 125 2.23 -17.41 -19.20
CA ILE A 125 1.22 -17.79 -20.21
C ILE A 125 -0.19 -17.40 -19.72
N MET A 126 -0.55 -17.73 -18.48
CA MET A 126 -1.83 -17.32 -17.90
C MET A 126 -1.98 -15.80 -17.80
N ALA A 127 -0.90 -15.09 -17.43
CA ALA A 127 -0.88 -13.64 -17.42
C ALA A 127 -1.12 -13.07 -18.83
N GLY A 128 -0.49 -13.64 -19.86
CA GLY A 128 -0.67 -13.27 -21.26
C GLY A 128 -2.13 -13.38 -21.72
N TRP A 129 -2.81 -14.48 -21.38
CA TRP A 129 -4.25 -14.62 -21.67
C TRP A 129 -5.10 -13.53 -21.00
N ALA A 130 -4.73 -13.11 -19.79
CA ALA A 130 -5.41 -12.01 -19.11
C ALA A 130 -5.14 -10.65 -19.79
N VAL A 131 -3.90 -10.41 -20.25
CA VAL A 131 -3.54 -9.23 -21.05
C VAL A 131 -4.37 -9.20 -22.34
N GLU A 132 -4.35 -10.28 -23.12
CA GLU A 132 -5.10 -10.40 -24.38
C GLU A 132 -6.60 -10.14 -24.19
N ALA A 133 -7.19 -10.70 -23.13
CA ALA A 133 -8.61 -10.50 -22.83
C ALA A 133 -8.94 -9.05 -22.46
N ALA A 134 -8.06 -8.37 -21.72
CA ALA A 134 -8.22 -6.97 -21.35
C ALA A 134 -8.04 -6.04 -22.56
N GLU A 135 -7.04 -6.26 -23.38
CA GLU A 135 -6.79 -5.49 -24.61
C GLU A 135 -7.92 -5.68 -25.63
N ALA A 136 -8.42 -6.90 -25.79
CA ALA A 136 -9.60 -7.17 -26.62
C ALA A 136 -10.88 -6.48 -26.11
N ALA A 137 -10.93 -6.12 -24.82
CA ALA A 137 -11.98 -5.29 -24.23
C ALA A 137 -11.69 -3.78 -24.31
N GLY A 138 -10.65 -3.36 -25.04
CA GLY A 138 -10.26 -1.97 -25.24
C GLY A 138 -9.62 -1.33 -24.01
N LYS A 139 -9.05 -2.13 -23.11
CA LYS A 139 -8.41 -1.65 -21.87
C LYS A 139 -6.90 -1.54 -22.02
N THR A 140 -6.32 -0.52 -21.40
CA THR A 140 -4.87 -0.41 -21.26
C THR A 140 -4.36 -1.36 -20.18
N VAL A 141 -3.22 -2.00 -20.44
CA VAL A 141 -2.66 -3.00 -19.52
C VAL A 141 -1.23 -2.65 -19.15
N ARG A 142 -0.88 -2.84 -17.87
CA ARG A 142 0.50 -2.79 -17.37
C ARG A 142 0.83 -4.10 -16.67
N VAL A 143 1.90 -4.75 -17.10
CA VAL A 143 2.46 -5.90 -16.39
C VAL A 143 3.60 -5.43 -15.49
N VAL A 144 3.61 -5.93 -14.26
CA VAL A 144 4.61 -5.67 -13.23
C VAL A 144 5.25 -7.00 -12.84
N TYR A 145 6.57 -7.06 -12.87
CA TYR A 145 7.37 -8.22 -12.46
C TYR A 145 8.07 -7.88 -11.15
N PRO A 146 7.59 -8.37 -9.98
CA PRO A 146 8.17 -8.01 -8.69
C PRO A 146 9.67 -8.29 -8.56
N ASP A 147 10.17 -9.34 -9.21
CA ASP A 147 11.59 -9.75 -9.15
C ASP A 147 12.52 -8.83 -9.99
N ASP A 148 11.96 -7.98 -10.86
CA ASP A 148 12.72 -6.99 -11.64
C ASP A 148 12.79 -5.62 -10.94
N LEU A 149 12.11 -5.46 -9.80
CA LEU A 149 12.00 -4.19 -9.08
C LEU A 149 12.89 -4.18 -7.84
N ASP A 150 13.46 -3.01 -7.53
CA ASP A 150 14.15 -2.80 -6.26
C ASP A 150 13.13 -2.34 -5.20
N ILE A 151 12.62 -3.30 -4.42
CA ILE A 151 11.66 -3.07 -3.36
C ILE A 151 12.19 -3.63 -2.05
N HIS A 152 12.32 -2.75 -1.06
CA HIS A 152 12.71 -3.17 0.28
C HIS A 152 11.55 -3.89 0.97
N PRO A 153 11.81 -4.95 1.76
CA PRO A 153 10.77 -5.62 2.54
C PRO A 153 10.15 -4.67 3.56
N CYS A 154 8.86 -4.88 3.87
CA CYS A 154 8.21 -4.10 4.92
C CYS A 154 8.83 -4.43 6.28
N ILE A 155 9.37 -3.42 6.95
CA ILE A 155 10.01 -3.58 8.27
C ILE A 155 9.04 -3.32 9.44
N GLY A 156 7.75 -3.14 9.17
CA GLY A 156 6.75 -2.92 10.23
C GLY A 156 6.99 -1.66 11.06
N CYS A 157 7.52 -0.59 10.48
CA CYS A 157 7.84 0.64 11.23
C CYS A 157 6.64 1.54 11.56
N TYR A 158 5.44 1.22 11.04
CA TYR A 158 4.19 1.97 11.23
C TYR A 158 4.18 3.47 10.82
N ARG A 159 5.27 4.02 10.28
CA ARG A 159 5.32 5.40 9.78
C ARG A 159 4.34 5.70 8.65
N CYS A 160 3.90 4.68 7.91
CA CYS A 160 2.87 4.86 6.88
C CYS A 160 1.53 5.33 7.48
N TYR A 161 1.23 5.00 8.73
CA TYR A 161 0.05 5.52 9.44
C TYR A 161 0.19 6.99 9.85
N ASN A 162 1.34 7.62 9.65
CA ASN A 162 1.46 9.06 9.81
C ASN A 162 0.96 9.81 8.58
N THR A 163 1.21 9.30 7.36
CA THR A 163 1.02 10.07 6.12
C THR A 163 0.17 9.38 5.04
N GLY A 164 -0.15 8.10 5.21
CA GLY A 164 -0.79 7.28 4.17
C GLY A 164 0.17 6.83 3.07
N THR A 165 1.49 7.06 3.24
CA THR A 165 2.53 6.68 2.28
C THR A 165 3.69 6.01 3.00
N CYS A 166 4.36 5.03 2.39
CA CYS A 166 5.50 4.38 3.03
C CYS A 166 6.74 5.27 3.05
N THR A 167 7.55 5.24 4.11
CA THR A 167 8.78 6.05 4.20
C THR A 167 9.89 5.65 3.22
N PHE A 168 9.88 4.42 2.70
CA PHE A 168 10.83 4.02 1.66
C PHE A 168 10.48 4.71 0.33
N ASP A 169 11.51 5.16 -0.37
CA ASP A 169 11.42 5.81 -1.68
C ASP A 169 12.02 4.88 -2.75
N ASP A 170 11.29 3.79 -3.01
CA ASP A 170 11.68 2.65 -3.84
C ASP A 170 10.60 2.32 -4.90
N ASP A 171 10.80 1.25 -5.68
CA ASP A 171 9.92 0.90 -6.82
C ASP A 171 8.47 0.59 -6.42
N MET A 172 8.23 0.39 -5.12
CA MET A 172 6.88 0.24 -4.60
C MET A 172 6.00 1.48 -4.85
N GLY A 173 6.60 2.67 -4.94
CA GLY A 173 5.85 3.89 -5.25
C GLY A 173 5.06 3.76 -6.54
N ASP A 174 5.71 3.28 -7.61
CA ASP A 174 5.11 3.07 -8.92
C ASP A 174 4.06 1.93 -8.88
N VAL A 175 4.33 0.83 -8.17
CA VAL A 175 3.38 -0.27 -8.02
C VAL A 175 2.10 0.18 -7.32
N ILE A 176 2.23 0.92 -6.21
CA ILE A 176 1.08 1.50 -5.50
C ILE A 176 0.31 2.45 -6.40
N HIS A 177 1.02 3.30 -7.14
CA HIS A 177 0.43 4.25 -8.08
C HIS A 177 -0.40 3.55 -9.16
N LEU A 178 0.10 2.46 -9.72
CA LEU A 178 -0.64 1.62 -10.67
C LEU A 178 -1.90 1.01 -10.03
N ILE A 179 -1.77 0.38 -8.87
CA ILE A 179 -2.89 -0.32 -8.20
C ILE A 179 -4.05 0.64 -7.89
N VAL A 180 -3.78 1.84 -7.38
CA VAL A 180 -4.85 2.77 -6.95
C VAL A 180 -5.58 3.44 -8.10
N HIS A 181 -5.03 3.40 -9.32
CA HIS A 181 -5.67 3.97 -10.52
C HIS A 181 -6.27 2.90 -11.43
N ALA A 182 -6.00 1.61 -11.17
CA ALA A 182 -6.53 0.51 -11.95
C ALA A 182 -8.02 0.25 -11.66
N SER A 183 -8.70 -0.33 -12.63
CA SER A 183 -10.05 -0.90 -12.49
C SER A 183 -10.01 -2.40 -12.13
N LEU A 184 -8.94 -3.09 -12.55
CA LEU A 184 -8.70 -4.50 -12.30
C LEU A 184 -7.24 -4.74 -11.93
N LEU A 185 -7.02 -5.45 -10.83
CA LEU A 185 -5.74 -6.02 -10.43
C LEU A 185 -5.78 -7.53 -10.65
N VAL A 186 -4.95 -8.03 -11.56
CA VAL A 186 -4.71 -9.46 -11.74
C VAL A 186 -3.41 -9.83 -11.07
N VAL A 187 -3.42 -10.81 -10.18
CA VAL A 187 -2.20 -11.35 -9.56
C VAL A 187 -2.00 -12.76 -10.08
N CYS A 188 -0.87 -12.98 -10.74
CA CYS A 188 -0.47 -14.30 -11.25
C CYS A 188 0.61 -14.88 -10.34
N SER A 189 0.40 -16.06 -9.75
CA SER A 189 1.34 -16.63 -8.79
C SER A 189 1.54 -18.13 -8.99
N PRO A 190 2.79 -18.63 -9.04
CA PRO A 190 3.03 -20.03 -8.77
C PRO A 190 2.83 -20.31 -7.28
N VAL A 191 2.60 -21.56 -6.92
CA VAL A 191 2.59 -22.03 -5.53
C VAL A 191 4.01 -22.42 -5.13
N TYR A 192 4.68 -21.58 -4.33
CA TYR A 192 5.98 -21.87 -3.73
C TYR A 192 5.79 -22.13 -2.23
N THR A 193 6.20 -23.31 -1.76
CA THR A 193 6.00 -23.74 -0.36
C THR A 193 4.56 -23.51 0.14
N ASN A 194 3.56 -23.87 -0.69
CA ASN A 194 2.12 -23.69 -0.47
C ASN A 194 1.61 -22.23 -0.46
N THR A 195 2.42 -21.23 -0.79
CA THR A 195 2.03 -19.81 -0.77
C THR A 195 2.58 -19.05 -1.99
N VAL A 196 2.46 -17.72 -1.97
CA VAL A 196 3.02 -16.80 -2.97
C VAL A 196 4.57 -16.76 -2.91
N PRO A 197 5.26 -16.48 -4.02
CA PRO A 197 6.71 -16.28 -4.03
C PRO A 197 7.18 -15.10 -3.16
N GLY A 198 8.46 -15.12 -2.78
CA GLY A 198 9.07 -14.10 -1.92
C GLY A 198 8.95 -12.67 -2.46
N GLY A 199 9.30 -12.44 -3.73
CA GLY A 199 9.17 -11.11 -4.36
C GLY A 199 7.73 -10.61 -4.41
N LEU A 200 6.78 -11.49 -4.77
CA LEU A 200 5.35 -11.17 -4.72
C LEU A 200 4.88 -10.86 -3.29
N LYS A 201 5.37 -11.59 -2.28
CA LYS A 201 5.05 -11.35 -0.87
C LYS A 201 5.56 -10.00 -0.39
N VAL A 202 6.73 -9.55 -0.84
CA VAL A 202 7.26 -8.21 -0.55
C VAL A 202 6.31 -7.13 -1.06
N VAL A 203 5.81 -7.24 -2.30
CA VAL A 203 4.81 -6.31 -2.86
C VAL A 203 3.52 -6.31 -2.03
N ILE A 204 3.01 -7.50 -1.67
CA ILE A 204 1.82 -7.64 -0.82
C ILE A 204 2.01 -6.95 0.54
N ASP A 205 3.14 -7.20 1.23
CA ASP A 205 3.42 -6.63 2.54
C ASP A 205 3.62 -5.12 2.50
N ARG A 206 4.25 -4.62 1.43
CA ARG A 206 4.48 -3.19 1.24
C ARG A 206 3.20 -2.44 0.87
N CYS A 207 2.15 -3.11 0.41
CA CYS A 207 0.81 -2.52 0.25
C CYS A 207 0.14 -2.15 1.59
N GLN A 208 0.74 -2.46 2.74
CA GLN A 208 0.30 -1.95 4.04
C GLN A 208 0.13 -0.42 4.05
N ALA A 209 0.88 0.32 3.22
CA ALA A 209 0.71 1.76 3.06
C ALA A 209 -0.69 2.16 2.54
N LEU A 210 -1.32 1.32 1.70
CA LEU A 210 -2.70 1.53 1.23
C LEU A 210 -3.72 1.33 2.35
N HIS A 211 -3.51 0.31 3.19
CA HIS A 211 -4.32 0.13 4.39
C HIS A 211 -4.19 1.35 5.31
N ALA A 212 -2.97 1.82 5.56
CA ALA A 212 -2.73 3.02 6.34
C ALA A 212 -3.41 4.26 5.74
N ALA A 213 -3.32 4.48 4.43
CA ALA A 213 -4.02 5.58 3.76
C ALA A 213 -5.53 5.52 4.00
N ARG A 214 -6.13 4.33 3.92
CA ARG A 214 -7.56 4.12 4.20
C ARG A 214 -7.90 4.37 5.67
N THR A 215 -7.05 3.93 6.61
CA THR A 215 -7.17 4.22 8.04
C THR A 215 -7.20 5.72 8.31
N LEU A 216 -6.43 6.48 7.54
CA LEU A 216 -6.38 7.94 7.60
C LEU A 216 -7.50 8.65 6.83
N GLY A 217 -8.49 7.89 6.34
CA GLY A 217 -9.68 8.44 5.70
C GLY A 217 -9.58 8.62 4.19
N ALA A 218 -8.54 8.12 3.53
CA ALA A 218 -8.50 8.10 2.08
C ALA A 218 -9.67 7.27 1.54
N ARG A 219 -10.58 7.92 0.81
CA ARG A 219 -11.71 7.29 0.14
C ARG A 219 -11.37 7.13 -1.33
N ARG A 220 -11.00 5.91 -1.73
CA ARG A 220 -10.71 5.57 -3.12
C ARG A 220 -11.51 4.32 -3.49
N ALA A 221 -12.08 4.31 -4.69
CA ALA A 221 -12.60 3.09 -5.26
C ALA A 221 -11.40 2.21 -5.61
N MET A 222 -11.34 1.03 -5.02
CA MET A 222 -10.28 0.06 -5.28
C MET A 222 -10.68 -0.85 -6.43
N PRO A 223 -9.71 -1.39 -7.20
CA PRO A 223 -10.00 -2.28 -8.31
C PRO A 223 -10.71 -3.57 -7.86
N ALA A 224 -11.27 -4.29 -8.81
CA ALA A 224 -11.52 -5.72 -8.63
C ALA A 224 -10.19 -6.48 -8.55
N GLY A 225 -10.12 -7.57 -7.79
CA GLY A 225 -8.94 -8.40 -7.62
C GLY A 225 -9.16 -9.81 -8.15
N LEU A 226 -8.37 -10.24 -9.13
CA LEU A 226 -8.41 -11.59 -9.70
C LEU A 226 -7.10 -12.33 -9.42
N LEU A 227 -7.21 -13.56 -8.92
CA LEU A 227 -6.06 -14.45 -8.74
C LEU A 227 -5.98 -15.47 -9.88
N LEU A 228 -4.81 -15.58 -10.51
CA LEU A 228 -4.43 -16.67 -11.39
C LEU A 228 -3.31 -17.47 -10.73
N ALA A 229 -3.50 -18.77 -10.49
CA ALA A 229 -2.49 -19.55 -9.77
C ALA A 229 -2.18 -20.91 -10.39
N VAL A 230 -0.90 -21.27 -10.34
CA VAL A 230 -0.37 -22.53 -10.86
C VAL A 230 0.29 -23.32 -9.74
N CYS A 231 -0.04 -24.61 -9.62
CA CYS A 231 0.64 -25.55 -8.73
C CYS A 231 1.20 -26.75 -9.50
N GLY A 232 2.40 -27.17 -9.13
CA GLY A 232 3.02 -28.38 -9.68
C GLY A 232 2.27 -29.66 -9.27
N ARG A 233 1.91 -29.77 -7.98
CA ARG A 233 1.16 -30.93 -7.44
C ARG A 233 -0.32 -30.84 -7.78
N GLU A 234 -0.96 -32.00 -7.92
CA GLU A 234 -2.40 -32.13 -8.08
C GLU A 234 -3.12 -31.96 -6.73
N GLY A 235 -4.31 -31.36 -6.73
CA GLY A 235 -5.17 -31.19 -5.57
C GLY A 235 -5.35 -29.73 -5.12
N ARG A 236 -6.58 -29.39 -4.74
CA ARG A 236 -6.97 -28.04 -4.27
C ARG A 236 -6.30 -27.61 -2.96
N SER A 237 -5.92 -28.56 -2.11
CA SER A 237 -5.26 -28.29 -0.83
C SER A 237 -3.95 -27.50 -1.00
N ASN A 238 -3.29 -27.62 -2.14
CA ASN A 238 -2.06 -26.90 -2.44
C ASN A 238 -2.24 -25.38 -2.55
N PHE A 239 -3.46 -24.89 -2.79
CA PHE A 239 -3.73 -23.46 -2.93
C PHE A 239 -4.23 -22.80 -1.66
N VAL A 240 -4.56 -23.56 -0.60
CA VAL A 240 -5.27 -23.04 0.58
C VAL A 240 -4.56 -21.83 1.18
N CYS A 241 -3.27 -21.93 1.48
CA CYS A 241 -2.55 -20.79 2.07
C CYS A 241 -2.40 -19.63 1.08
N LEU A 242 -2.16 -19.92 -0.20
CA LEU A 242 -2.08 -18.90 -1.25
C LEU A 242 -3.39 -18.13 -1.38
N THR A 243 -4.54 -18.79 -1.48
CA THR A 243 -5.85 -18.14 -1.60
C THR A 243 -6.18 -17.35 -0.33
N SER A 244 -5.89 -17.88 0.86
CA SER A 244 -6.12 -17.15 2.11
C SER A 244 -5.27 -15.89 2.23
N VAL A 245 -3.99 -15.94 1.81
CA VAL A 245 -3.13 -14.75 1.76
C VAL A 245 -3.68 -13.72 0.78
N MET A 246 -4.13 -14.16 -0.41
CA MET A 246 -4.66 -13.25 -1.42
C MET A 246 -6.00 -12.63 -1.01
N GLU A 247 -6.89 -13.40 -0.39
CA GLU A 247 -8.16 -12.91 0.16
C GLU A 247 -7.92 -11.88 1.27
N ALA A 248 -6.98 -12.15 2.19
CA ALA A 248 -6.60 -11.20 3.23
C ALA A 248 -6.00 -9.92 2.64
N PHE A 249 -5.09 -10.05 1.66
CA PHE A 249 -4.53 -8.91 0.94
C PHE A 249 -5.61 -8.06 0.28
N MET A 250 -6.53 -8.67 -0.47
CA MET A 250 -7.59 -7.94 -1.16
C MET A 250 -8.56 -7.29 -0.15
N GLY A 251 -9.03 -8.05 0.82
CA GLY A 251 -9.99 -7.60 1.84
C GLY A 251 -9.47 -6.46 2.70
N ASN A 252 -8.22 -6.54 3.18
CA ASN A 252 -7.61 -5.52 4.04
C ASN A 252 -7.44 -4.16 3.35
N LEU A 253 -7.36 -4.17 2.02
CA LEU A 253 -7.20 -2.96 1.19
C LEU A 253 -8.52 -2.47 0.60
N GLY A 254 -9.58 -3.27 0.69
CA GLY A 254 -10.86 -3.00 0.04
C GLY A 254 -10.87 -3.27 -1.46
N ILE A 255 -9.88 -4.00 -1.98
CA ILE A 255 -9.88 -4.54 -3.35
C ILE A 255 -10.99 -5.59 -3.40
N ARG A 256 -11.93 -5.46 -4.34
CA ARG A 256 -13.10 -6.34 -4.40
C ARG A 256 -12.71 -7.70 -4.98
N PRO A 257 -12.75 -8.81 -4.22
CA PRO A 257 -12.35 -10.12 -4.76
C PRO A 257 -13.28 -10.54 -5.91
N ALA A 258 -12.70 -10.99 -7.01
CA ALA A 258 -13.39 -11.48 -8.20
C ALA A 258 -13.16 -12.99 -8.43
N GLY A 259 -12.66 -13.68 -7.41
CA GLY A 259 -12.40 -15.11 -7.43
C GLY A 259 -11.00 -15.47 -7.95
N ALA A 260 -10.81 -16.74 -8.25
CA ALA A 260 -9.53 -17.29 -8.69
C ALA A 260 -9.71 -18.29 -9.86
N VAL A 261 -8.69 -18.38 -10.71
CA VAL A 261 -8.52 -19.47 -11.68
C VAL A 261 -7.27 -20.25 -11.27
N LEU A 262 -7.47 -21.51 -10.90
CA LEU A 262 -6.43 -22.39 -10.34
C LEU A 262 -6.12 -23.50 -11.34
N ALA A 263 -4.83 -23.79 -11.55
CA ALA A 263 -4.34 -24.89 -12.37
C ALA A 263 -3.33 -25.72 -11.57
N ASP A 264 -3.66 -26.97 -11.28
CA ASP A 264 -2.82 -27.92 -10.53
C ASP A 264 -2.26 -29.02 -11.44
N GLY A 265 -1.42 -29.89 -10.87
CA GLY A 265 -0.84 -31.03 -11.60
C GLY A 265 0.12 -30.61 -12.72
N ILE A 266 0.62 -29.37 -12.69
CA ILE A 266 1.45 -28.81 -13.76
C ILE A 266 2.84 -29.47 -13.83
N ASP A 267 3.30 -30.16 -12.79
CA ASP A 267 4.52 -30.98 -12.89
C ASP A 267 4.34 -32.18 -13.85
N ARG A 268 3.11 -32.69 -13.97
CA ARG A 268 2.74 -33.76 -14.91
C ARG A 268 2.44 -33.19 -16.29
N VAL A 269 1.59 -32.17 -16.37
CA VAL A 269 1.13 -31.58 -17.64
C VAL A 269 2.23 -30.77 -18.33
N ARG A 270 3.14 -30.18 -17.55
CA ARG A 270 4.24 -29.28 -17.93
C ARG A 270 3.83 -27.94 -18.51
N ASP A 271 2.73 -27.91 -19.27
CA ASP A 271 2.30 -26.76 -20.05
C ASP A 271 0.81 -26.47 -19.82
N VAL A 272 0.50 -25.30 -19.24
CA VAL A 272 -0.88 -24.88 -18.97
C VAL A 272 -1.76 -24.79 -20.22
N ARG A 273 -1.18 -24.64 -21.41
CA ARG A 273 -1.92 -24.64 -22.69
C ARG A 273 -2.59 -25.99 -22.99
N LEU A 274 -2.08 -27.07 -22.39
CA LEU A 274 -2.64 -28.41 -22.53
C LEU A 274 -3.77 -28.69 -21.52
N VAL A 275 -4.04 -27.78 -20.58
CA VAL A 275 -5.14 -27.92 -19.62
C VAL A 275 -6.44 -27.47 -20.27
N GLU A 276 -7.35 -28.42 -20.45
CA GLU A 276 -8.62 -28.20 -21.16
C GLU A 276 -9.41 -27.01 -20.58
N GLY A 277 -9.79 -26.10 -21.49
CA GLY A 277 -10.60 -24.91 -21.20
C GLY A 277 -9.96 -23.88 -20.27
N LEU A 278 -8.69 -24.03 -19.86
CA LEU A 278 -8.06 -23.11 -18.90
C LEU A 278 -7.93 -21.69 -19.47
N GLU A 279 -7.51 -21.56 -20.72
CA GLU A 279 -7.41 -20.27 -21.40
C GLU A 279 -8.75 -19.53 -21.43
N GLU A 280 -9.82 -20.20 -21.88
CA GLU A 280 -11.15 -19.61 -21.93
C GLU A 280 -11.66 -19.20 -20.53
N ARG A 281 -11.41 -20.00 -19.50
CA ARG A 281 -11.75 -19.61 -18.11
C ARG A 281 -11.03 -18.35 -17.67
N VAL A 282 -9.75 -18.20 -18.01
CA VAL A 282 -8.98 -16.96 -17.70
C VAL A 282 -9.60 -15.78 -18.45
N LYS A 283 -9.77 -15.90 -19.77
CA LYS A 283 -10.28 -14.82 -20.63
C LYS A 283 -11.70 -14.40 -20.24
N GLU A 284 -12.60 -15.35 -19.99
CA GLU A 284 -13.97 -15.08 -19.52
C GLU A 284 -13.97 -14.38 -18.16
N ARG A 285 -13.13 -14.84 -17.21
CA ARG A 285 -13.06 -14.22 -15.90
C ARG A 285 -12.58 -12.77 -15.99
N VAL A 286 -11.56 -12.48 -16.78
CA VAL A 286 -11.11 -11.09 -17.03
C VAL A 286 -12.23 -10.24 -17.61
N ARG A 287 -12.88 -10.71 -18.69
CA ARG A 287 -14.02 -9.99 -19.31
C ARG A 287 -15.11 -9.69 -18.30
N SER A 288 -15.49 -10.67 -17.47
CA SER A 288 -16.53 -10.50 -16.43
C SER A 288 -16.18 -9.43 -15.39
N CYS A 289 -14.89 -9.24 -15.09
CA CYS A 289 -14.43 -8.22 -14.14
C CYS A 289 -14.42 -6.81 -14.73
N LEU A 290 -14.32 -6.69 -16.05
CA LEU A 290 -14.25 -5.43 -16.78
C LEU A 290 -15.64 -4.90 -17.20
N LEU A 291 -16.68 -5.73 -17.07
CA LEU A 291 -18.05 -5.28 -17.25
C LEU A 291 -18.45 -4.31 -16.13
N PRO A 292 -19.25 -3.27 -16.42
CA PRO A 292 -19.81 -2.41 -15.39
C PRO A 292 -20.57 -3.24 -14.36
N SER A 293 -20.32 -2.99 -13.07
CA SER A 293 -21.16 -3.53 -12.00
C SER A 293 -22.62 -3.17 -12.30
N ARG A 294 -23.51 -4.16 -12.47
CA ARG A 294 -24.94 -3.89 -12.62
C ARG A 294 -25.42 -3.10 -11.38
N PRO A 295 -26.25 -2.05 -11.57
CA PRO A 295 -26.79 -1.24 -10.48
C PRO A 295 -27.63 -2.07 -9.51
#